data_AF-A0A2U2AJT8-F1
#
_entry.id   AF-A0A2U2AJT8-F1
#
_cell.length_a   1.000
_cell.length_b   1.000
_cell.length_c   1.000
_cell.angle_alpha   90.00
_cell.angle_beta   90.00
_cell.angle_gamma   90.00
#
_symmetry.space_group_name_H-M   'P 1'
#
loop_
_entity.id
_entity.type
_entity.pdbx_description
1 polymer ?
#
loop_
_entity_poly.entity_id
_entity_poly.type
_entity_poly.pdbx_seq_one_letter_code
_entity_poly.pdbx_strand_id
1 'polypeptide(L)'
;MVKNRFRLAFLPLISALLLLPPASFAEKISVEEIFTPDFIGADTAYLEYFTGPARVTRDNGKEYLLNGCRINTYTANGSIRALELTLSPKCRFDLNNFIAQNEENPAPWPANSLKFGDLPAPTTFFADCFGIACGNAFDPVIYEHYNGSRVENFIEVLASSTQASYGWASQWAADMAEREGEDWMMYGQYNCDPYKHRKIAERHLTPDKIEKVMIGYDLILLKDLQQDCSETSFETGEDAHQ
;
A
#
# COMPACT_ATOMS: atom_id res chain seq x y z
N MET A 1 -67.52 14.25 69.68
CA MET A 1 -66.14 14.80 69.61
C MET A 1 -65.25 13.82 68.87
N VAL A 2 -65.00 14.07 67.59
CA VAL A 2 -64.20 13.22 66.69
C VAL A 2 -62.75 13.72 66.77
N LYS A 3 -61.81 12.90 67.24
CA LYS A 3 -60.37 13.23 67.26
C LYS A 3 -59.77 12.90 65.90
N ASN A 4 -59.45 13.96 65.16
CA ASN A 4 -58.91 13.92 63.81
C ASN A 4 -57.42 13.54 63.84
N ARG A 5 -57.05 12.53 63.05
CA ARG A 5 -55.67 12.09 62.80
C ARG A 5 -55.06 12.96 61.71
N PHE A 6 -53.87 13.52 61.93
CA PHE A 6 -53.04 14.05 60.83
C PHE A 6 -51.74 13.24 60.73
N ARG A 7 -51.58 12.63 59.55
CA ARG A 7 -50.50 11.71 59.16
C ARG A 7 -49.23 12.50 58.84
N LEU A 8 -48.10 11.98 59.30
CA LEU A 8 -46.76 12.31 58.80
C LEU A 8 -46.70 12.04 57.29
N ALA A 9 -46.29 13.04 56.51
CA ALA A 9 -45.96 12.88 55.10
C ALA A 9 -44.52 12.36 54.97
N PHE A 10 -44.36 11.09 54.59
CA PHE A 10 -43.11 10.54 54.10
C PHE A 10 -43.00 10.86 52.60
N LEU A 11 -42.03 11.72 52.24
CA LEU A 11 -41.59 11.91 50.86
C LEU A 11 -40.67 10.73 50.47
N PRO A 12 -40.87 10.08 49.30
CA PRO A 12 -39.93 9.08 48.83
C PRO A 12 -38.72 9.78 48.18
N LEU A 13 -37.51 9.50 48.68
CA LEU A 13 -36.28 9.75 47.93
C LEU A 13 -36.27 8.81 46.72
N ILE A 14 -36.52 9.36 45.53
CA ILE A 14 -36.29 8.65 44.26
C ILE A 14 -34.78 8.66 44.04
N SER A 15 -34.16 7.49 44.29
CA SER A 15 -32.76 7.24 44.01
C SER A 15 -32.56 7.26 42.49
N ALA A 16 -31.98 8.34 41.96
CA ALA A 16 -31.58 8.44 40.57
C ALA A 16 -30.36 7.52 40.35
N LEU A 17 -30.62 6.28 39.95
CA LEU A 17 -29.59 5.36 39.48
C LEU A 17 -29.05 5.90 38.15
N LEU A 18 -27.86 6.50 38.20
CA LEU A 18 -27.10 6.94 37.03
C LEU A 18 -26.83 5.73 36.12
N LEU A 19 -27.58 5.65 35.01
CA LEU A 19 -27.24 4.81 33.85
C LEU A 19 -25.96 5.37 33.21
N LEU A 20 -24.81 5.02 33.77
CA LEU A 20 -23.53 5.20 33.09
C LEU A 20 -23.56 4.28 31.86
N PRO A 21 -23.41 4.81 30.63
CA PRO A 21 -23.25 3.96 29.46
C PRO A 21 -22.01 3.08 29.67
N PRO A 22 -22.05 1.79 29.28
CA PRO A 22 -20.88 0.96 29.33
C PRO A 22 -19.79 1.64 28.51
N ALA A 23 -18.63 1.87 29.13
CA ALA A 23 -17.44 2.26 28.40
C ALA A 23 -17.16 1.12 27.42
N SER A 24 -17.50 1.34 26.14
CA SER A 24 -17.11 0.44 25.07
C SER A 24 -15.59 0.54 24.97
N PHE A 25 -14.90 -0.43 25.57
CA PHE A 25 -13.49 -0.63 25.30
C PHE A 25 -13.40 -1.15 23.87
N ALA A 26 -13.23 -0.24 22.91
CA ALA A 26 -12.84 -0.63 21.56
C ALA A 26 -11.55 -1.44 21.69
N GLU A 27 -11.60 -2.71 21.28
CA GLU A 27 -10.43 -3.57 21.26
C GLU A 27 -9.39 -2.93 20.34
N LYS A 28 -8.23 -2.60 20.92
CA LYS A 28 -7.25 -1.76 20.24
C LYS A 28 -6.37 -2.65 19.36
N ILE A 29 -6.72 -2.77 18.08
CA ILE A 29 -5.91 -3.48 17.09
C ILE A 29 -4.56 -2.77 16.86
N SER A 30 -3.55 -3.56 16.49
CA SER A 30 -2.22 -3.12 16.08
C SER A 30 -2.08 -3.09 14.55
N VAL A 31 -1.01 -2.46 14.05
CA VAL A 31 -0.67 -2.48 12.62
C VAL A 31 -0.37 -3.91 12.16
N GLU A 32 0.35 -4.68 12.97
CA GLU A 32 0.70 -6.07 12.68
C GLU A 32 -0.56 -6.94 12.46
N GLU A 33 -1.60 -6.74 13.26
CA GLU A 33 -2.87 -7.48 13.16
C GLU A 33 -3.69 -7.06 11.92
N ILE A 34 -3.62 -5.79 11.50
CA ILE A 34 -4.26 -5.33 10.26
C ILE A 34 -3.55 -5.91 9.02
N PHE A 35 -2.23 -6.00 9.05
CA PHE A 35 -1.42 -6.53 7.95
C PHE A 35 -1.34 -8.05 8.01
N THR A 36 -2.53 -8.66 7.87
CA THR A 36 -2.75 -10.10 7.72
C THR A 36 -3.68 -10.36 6.52
N PRO A 37 -3.69 -11.59 5.96
CA PRO A 37 -4.58 -11.93 4.85
C PRO A 37 -6.07 -11.69 5.14
N ASP A 38 -6.49 -11.75 6.40
CA ASP A 38 -7.90 -11.61 6.82
C ASP A 38 -8.49 -10.23 6.52
N PHE A 39 -7.65 -9.19 6.43
CA PHE A 39 -8.10 -7.84 6.06
C PHE A 39 -8.17 -7.61 4.55
N ILE A 40 -7.58 -8.49 3.74
CA ILE A 40 -7.76 -8.46 2.30
C ILE A 40 -9.08 -9.16 1.95
N GLY A 41 -10.02 -8.41 1.38
CA GLY A 41 -11.40 -8.84 1.11
C GLY A 41 -12.37 -8.49 2.23
N ALA A 42 -11.90 -8.02 3.39
CA ALA A 42 -12.76 -7.55 4.46
C ALA A 42 -13.52 -6.27 4.06
N ASP A 43 -14.70 -6.07 4.64
CA ASP A 43 -15.44 -4.82 4.48
C ASP A 43 -14.69 -3.67 5.14
N THR A 44 -14.76 -2.51 4.50
CA THR A 44 -14.18 -1.28 5.06
C THR A 44 -14.74 -0.97 6.46
N ALA A 45 -16.03 -1.25 6.68
CA ALA A 45 -16.68 -1.07 7.98
C ALA A 45 -16.10 -1.97 9.08
N TYR A 46 -15.58 -3.15 8.72
CA TYR A 46 -14.91 -4.05 9.66
C TYR A 46 -13.58 -3.48 10.15
N LEU A 47 -12.79 -2.86 9.26
CA LEU A 47 -11.58 -2.14 9.67
C LEU A 47 -11.91 -0.92 10.53
N GLU A 48 -12.90 -0.12 10.11
CA GLU A 48 -13.34 1.10 10.82
C GLU A 48 -13.87 0.82 12.22
N TYR A 49 -14.32 -0.40 12.51
CA TYR A 49 -14.66 -0.84 13.87
C TYR A 49 -13.46 -0.73 14.84
N PHE A 50 -12.25 -1.00 14.36
CA PHE A 50 -11.03 -0.97 15.18
C PHE A 50 -10.25 0.34 15.05
N THR A 51 -10.19 0.92 13.85
CA THR A 51 -9.37 2.11 13.58
C THR A 51 -10.13 3.42 13.78
N GLY A 52 -11.46 3.36 13.87
CA GLY A 52 -12.33 4.52 13.68
C GLY A 52 -12.48 4.88 12.20
N PRO A 53 -13.27 5.92 11.87
CA PRO A 53 -13.49 6.32 10.49
C PRO A 53 -12.20 6.81 9.83
N ALA A 54 -12.10 6.64 8.51
CA ALA A 54 -10.99 7.18 7.72
C ALA A 54 -10.84 8.69 7.91
N ARG A 55 -9.59 9.17 8.01
CA ARG A 55 -9.26 10.60 8.10
C ARG A 55 -9.41 11.31 6.77
N VAL A 56 -9.12 10.59 5.69
CA VAL A 56 -9.20 11.09 4.32
C VAL A 56 -9.75 9.98 3.44
N THR A 57 -10.68 10.34 2.56
CA THR A 57 -11.19 9.47 1.49
C THR A 57 -10.92 10.18 0.16
N ARG A 58 -10.29 9.49 -0.78
CA ARG A 58 -10.07 9.95 -2.16
C ARG A 58 -10.36 8.79 -3.10
N ASP A 59 -11.34 8.96 -3.98
CA ASP A 59 -11.79 7.92 -4.90
C ASP A 59 -12.04 6.58 -4.20
N ASN A 60 -11.26 5.55 -4.51
CA ASN A 60 -11.32 4.22 -3.91
C ASN A 60 -10.36 4.03 -2.72
N GLY A 61 -9.58 5.05 -2.37
CA GLY A 61 -8.59 5.06 -1.30
C GLY A 61 -9.10 5.71 0.00
N LYS A 62 -8.72 5.11 1.13
CA LYS A 62 -8.97 5.63 2.47
C LYS A 62 -7.70 5.65 3.32
N GLU A 63 -7.44 6.76 4.00
CA GLU A 63 -6.30 6.94 4.90
C GLU A 63 -6.76 6.86 6.37
N TYR A 64 -6.07 6.04 7.16
CA TYR A 64 -6.26 5.87 8.60
C TYR A 64 -4.99 6.25 9.35
N LEU A 65 -5.15 6.74 10.58
CA LEU A 65 -4.03 6.98 11.50
C LEU A 65 -4.18 6.08 12.73
N LEU A 66 -3.51 4.95 12.73
CA LEU A 66 -3.51 4.01 13.85
C LEU A 66 -2.20 4.12 14.62
N ASN A 67 -2.26 4.55 15.88
CA ASN A 67 -1.08 4.67 16.75
C ASN A 67 0.09 5.48 16.12
N GLY A 68 -0.19 6.44 15.23
CA GLY A 68 0.82 7.22 14.52
C GLY A 68 1.33 6.60 13.21
N CYS A 69 0.81 5.44 12.81
CA CYS A 69 1.08 4.83 11.52
C CYS A 69 0.01 5.22 10.50
N ARG A 70 0.46 5.66 9.32
CA ARG A 70 -0.42 5.96 8.19
C ARG A 70 -0.67 4.66 7.43
N ILE A 71 -1.93 4.22 7.46
CA ILE A 71 -2.41 3.06 6.73
C ILE A 71 -3.33 3.56 5.63
N ASN A 72 -3.05 3.21 4.39
CA ASN A 72 -3.94 3.44 3.28
C ASN A 72 -4.61 2.13 2.90
N THR A 73 -5.91 2.16 2.60
CA THR A 73 -6.62 1.02 2.04
C THR A 73 -7.21 1.39 0.70
N TYR A 74 -7.10 0.49 -0.26
CA TYR A 74 -7.70 0.64 -1.57
C TYR A 74 -8.81 -0.38 -1.72
N THR A 75 -9.99 0.08 -2.12
CA THR A 75 -11.22 -0.71 -2.08
C THR A 75 -11.77 -0.95 -3.47
N ALA A 76 -12.47 -2.07 -3.65
CA ALA A 76 -13.31 -2.32 -4.81
C ALA A 76 -14.58 -3.03 -4.34
N ASN A 77 -15.73 -2.54 -4.80
CA ASN A 77 -17.05 -3.08 -4.41
C ASN A 77 -17.29 -3.11 -2.89
N GLY A 78 -16.72 -2.16 -2.14
CA GLY A 78 -16.88 -2.04 -0.68
C GLY A 78 -15.87 -2.84 0.16
N SER A 79 -15.17 -3.80 -0.46
CA SER A 79 -14.16 -4.63 0.18
C SER A 79 -12.75 -4.08 -0.03
N ILE A 80 -11.88 -4.26 0.96
CA ILE A 80 -10.46 -3.92 0.89
C ILE A 80 -9.78 -4.84 -0.12
N ARG A 81 -9.13 -4.27 -1.13
CA ARG A 81 -8.33 -5.00 -2.13
C ARG A 81 -6.85 -4.93 -1.83
N ALA A 82 -6.39 -3.81 -1.30
CA ALA A 82 -5.00 -3.64 -0.90
C ALA A 82 -4.87 -2.77 0.35
N LEU A 83 -3.80 -3.05 1.11
CA LEU A 83 -3.35 -2.29 2.26
C LEU A 83 -1.98 -1.70 1.93
N GLU A 84 -1.73 -0.45 2.31
CA GLU A 84 -0.42 0.19 2.18
C GLU A 84 -0.01 0.80 3.51
N LEU A 85 1.25 0.56 3.89
CA LEU A 85 1.85 1.13 5.09
C LEU A 85 3.02 2.04 4.71
N THR A 86 3.03 3.25 5.29
CA THR A 86 4.28 4.03 5.38
C THR A 86 5.16 3.45 6.50
N LEU A 87 6.31 2.91 6.13
CA LEU A 87 7.20 2.19 7.02
C LEU A 87 7.98 3.12 7.94
N SER A 88 8.22 2.66 9.17
CA SER A 88 9.13 3.29 10.11
C SER A 88 9.59 2.25 11.15
N PRO A 89 10.50 2.58 12.08
CA PRO A 89 10.81 1.67 13.18
C PRO A 89 9.57 1.24 14.00
N LYS A 90 8.54 2.07 14.05
CA LYS A 90 7.27 1.80 14.75
C LYS A 90 6.20 1.17 13.85
N CYS A 91 6.20 1.49 12.56
CA CYS A 91 5.18 1.08 11.59
C CYS A 91 5.78 0.00 10.70
N ARG A 92 5.54 -1.24 11.09
CA ARG A 92 6.02 -2.44 10.39
C ARG A 92 5.03 -3.58 10.59
N PHE A 93 5.19 -4.61 9.78
CA PHE A 93 4.50 -5.90 9.88
C PHE A 93 5.44 -6.98 9.34
N ASP A 94 5.17 -8.24 9.65
CA ASP A 94 5.87 -9.39 9.08
C ASP A 94 5.35 -9.73 7.66
N LEU A 95 6.23 -9.66 6.66
CA LEU A 95 5.91 -10.05 5.28
C LEU A 95 5.62 -11.54 5.14
N ASN A 96 6.11 -12.37 6.06
CA ASN A 96 5.79 -13.80 6.06
C ASN A 96 4.32 -14.09 6.39
N ASN A 97 3.52 -13.06 6.74
CA ASN A 97 2.06 -13.17 6.79
C ASN A 97 1.43 -13.34 5.39
N PHE A 98 2.15 -12.97 4.34
CA PHE A 98 1.65 -12.96 2.96
C PHE A 98 2.53 -13.76 1.99
N ILE A 99 3.85 -13.75 2.18
CA ILE A 99 4.82 -14.43 1.32
C ILE A 99 5.32 -15.70 2.01
N ALA A 100 5.39 -16.80 1.26
CA ALA A 100 5.85 -18.08 1.77
C ALA A 100 7.32 -18.00 2.24
N GLN A 101 7.60 -18.61 3.39
CA GLN A 101 8.92 -18.68 3.98
C GLN A 101 9.82 -19.66 3.22
N ASN A 102 11.07 -19.28 3.02
CA ASN A 102 12.14 -20.12 2.49
C ASN A 102 13.52 -19.65 3.06
N GLU A 103 14.61 -20.20 2.55
CA GLU A 103 15.97 -19.87 3.02
C GLU A 103 16.38 -18.42 2.75
N GLU A 104 15.84 -17.80 1.71
CA GLU A 104 16.13 -16.41 1.30
C GLU A 104 15.29 -15.39 2.08
N ASN A 105 14.11 -15.77 2.58
CA ASN A 105 13.20 -14.91 3.34
C ASN A 105 12.71 -15.55 4.67
N PRO A 106 13.61 -15.77 5.64
CA PRO A 106 13.30 -16.44 6.89
C PRO A 106 12.42 -15.59 7.82
N ALA A 107 11.57 -16.24 8.60
CA ALA A 107 10.76 -15.58 9.60
C ALA A 107 11.54 -15.22 10.88
N PRO A 108 11.26 -14.06 11.51
CA PRO A 108 10.35 -13.02 11.03
C PRO A 108 10.99 -12.16 9.94
N TRP A 109 10.19 -11.73 8.96
CA TRP A 109 10.65 -10.89 7.86
C TRP A 109 9.98 -9.51 7.91
N PRO A 110 10.46 -8.59 8.77
CA PRO A 110 9.80 -7.31 9.01
C PRO A 110 9.92 -6.38 7.80
N ALA A 111 8.79 -5.85 7.33
CA ALA A 111 8.73 -5.01 6.13
C ALA A 111 9.65 -3.76 6.17
N ASN A 112 9.92 -3.22 7.36
CA ASN A 112 10.79 -2.05 7.52
C ASN A 112 12.30 -2.34 7.46
N SER A 113 12.71 -3.60 7.32
CA SER A 113 14.09 -3.96 7.02
C SER A 113 14.35 -4.13 5.53
N LEU A 114 13.30 -4.13 4.69
CA LEU A 114 13.42 -4.33 3.26
C LEU A 114 14.23 -3.21 2.58
N LYS A 115 15.01 -3.63 1.59
CA LYS A 115 15.65 -2.82 0.57
C LYS A 115 15.19 -3.29 -0.80
N PHE A 116 15.37 -2.43 -1.80
CA PHE A 116 15.10 -2.85 -3.16
C PHE A 116 15.98 -4.05 -3.55
N GLY A 117 15.36 -5.06 -4.15
CA GLY A 117 15.97 -6.34 -4.52
C GLY A 117 15.87 -7.43 -3.45
N ASP A 118 15.33 -7.13 -2.26
CA ASP A 118 15.11 -8.14 -1.21
C ASP A 118 13.85 -8.99 -1.46
N LEU A 119 12.91 -8.55 -2.31
CA LEU A 119 11.71 -9.32 -2.62
C LEU A 119 12.05 -10.58 -3.45
N PRO A 120 11.29 -11.68 -3.33
CA PRO A 120 11.66 -12.94 -3.96
C PRO A 120 11.57 -12.83 -5.48
N ALA A 121 12.59 -13.30 -6.20
CA ALA A 121 12.56 -13.29 -7.65
C ALA A 121 11.47 -14.23 -8.22
N PRO A 122 10.88 -13.92 -9.38
CA PRO A 122 11.14 -12.75 -10.22
C PRO A 122 10.42 -11.49 -9.74
N THR A 123 11.14 -10.36 -9.67
CA THR A 123 10.55 -9.03 -9.47
C THR A 123 10.61 -8.18 -10.74
N THR A 124 9.80 -7.12 -10.73
CA THR A 124 9.70 -6.10 -11.79
C THR A 124 9.84 -4.71 -11.19
N PHE A 125 10.27 -3.73 -11.99
CA PHE A 125 10.56 -2.38 -11.51
C PHE A 125 9.80 -1.34 -12.32
N PHE A 126 9.33 -0.30 -11.64
CA PHE A 126 8.54 0.79 -12.21
C PHE A 126 8.99 2.13 -11.65
N ALA A 127 8.65 3.21 -12.35
CA ALA A 127 8.88 4.57 -11.87
C ALA A 127 7.67 5.46 -12.18
N ASP A 128 7.33 6.41 -11.31
CA ASP A 128 6.25 7.37 -11.56
C ASP A 128 6.62 8.39 -12.65
N CYS A 129 7.89 8.78 -12.70
CA CYS A 129 8.54 9.45 -13.81
C CYS A 129 9.96 8.90 -13.95
N PHE A 130 10.60 9.05 -15.11
CA PHE A 130 11.95 8.49 -15.26
C PHE A 130 12.84 9.26 -16.24
N GLY A 131 14.03 9.66 -15.79
CA GLY A 131 14.99 10.40 -16.61
C GLY A 131 14.41 11.69 -17.18
N ILE A 132 14.47 11.86 -18.50
CA ILE A 132 13.94 13.03 -19.20
C ILE A 132 12.41 13.19 -19.04
N ALA A 133 11.68 12.09 -18.83
CA ALA A 133 10.23 12.12 -18.63
C ALA A 133 9.80 12.79 -17.31
N CYS A 134 10.72 12.93 -16.34
CA CYS A 134 10.46 13.68 -15.11
C CYS A 134 10.40 15.20 -15.32
N GLY A 135 10.92 15.74 -16.44
CA GLY A 135 11.01 17.18 -16.66
C GLY A 135 11.74 17.90 -15.52
N ASN A 136 11.08 18.87 -14.87
CA ASN A 136 11.60 19.59 -13.70
C ASN A 136 11.19 18.98 -12.35
N ALA A 137 10.64 17.76 -12.33
CA ALA A 137 10.21 17.10 -11.10
C ALA A 137 11.40 16.73 -10.20
N PHE A 138 11.07 16.43 -8.93
CA PHE A 138 12.00 15.83 -7.97
C PHE A 138 12.44 14.43 -8.43
N ASP A 139 13.39 13.82 -7.71
CA ASP A 139 13.78 12.43 -7.97
C ASP A 139 12.56 11.52 -7.94
N PRO A 140 12.51 10.50 -8.82
CA PRO A 140 11.31 9.70 -9.01
C PRO A 140 11.01 8.84 -7.79
N VAL A 141 9.75 8.41 -7.67
CA VAL A 141 9.39 7.26 -6.86
C VAL A 141 9.66 6.00 -7.68
N ILE A 142 10.47 5.10 -7.13
CA ILE A 142 10.71 3.80 -7.73
C ILE A 142 9.93 2.74 -6.97
N TYR A 143 9.45 1.77 -7.73
CA TYR A 143 8.67 0.66 -7.25
C TYR A 143 9.34 -0.66 -7.62
N GLU A 144 9.33 -1.61 -6.69
CA GLU A 144 9.60 -3.02 -6.94
C GLU A 144 8.34 -3.82 -6.70
N HIS A 145 7.98 -4.62 -7.68
CA HIS A 145 6.77 -5.42 -7.68
C HIS A 145 7.11 -6.90 -7.68
N TYR A 146 6.50 -7.61 -6.74
CA TYR A 146 6.48 -9.05 -6.62
C TYR A 146 5.05 -9.57 -6.80
N ASN A 147 4.91 -10.63 -7.59
CA ASN A 147 3.66 -11.34 -7.76
C ASN A 147 3.77 -12.75 -7.17
N GLY A 148 2.93 -13.02 -6.18
CA GLY A 148 2.89 -14.29 -5.46
C GLY A 148 2.49 -15.47 -6.36
N SER A 149 2.96 -16.64 -5.96
CA SER A 149 2.54 -17.90 -6.56
C SER A 149 1.09 -18.25 -6.20
N ARG A 150 0.58 -19.34 -6.78
CA ARG A 150 -0.74 -19.88 -6.43
C ARG A 150 -0.86 -20.25 -4.94
N VAL A 151 0.24 -20.65 -4.29
CA VAL A 151 0.24 -21.00 -2.85
C VAL A 151 0.05 -19.75 -1.99
N GLU A 152 0.49 -18.60 -2.47
CA GLU A 152 0.31 -17.28 -1.85
C GLU A 152 -0.95 -16.58 -2.38
N ASN A 153 -1.86 -17.34 -3.01
CA ASN A 153 -3.11 -16.87 -3.62
C ASN A 153 -2.93 -15.76 -4.66
N PHE A 154 -1.75 -15.64 -5.29
CA PHE A 154 -1.42 -14.54 -6.21
C PHE A 154 -1.47 -13.15 -5.55
N ILE A 155 -1.12 -13.06 -4.25
CA ILE A 155 -0.97 -11.78 -3.58
C ILE A 155 0.15 -10.98 -4.26
N GLU A 156 -0.08 -9.69 -4.48
CA GLU A 156 0.87 -8.77 -5.06
C GLU A 156 1.49 -7.91 -3.95
N VAL A 157 2.79 -7.64 -4.06
CA VAL A 157 3.53 -6.73 -3.19
C VAL A 157 4.19 -5.66 -4.03
N LEU A 158 3.88 -4.40 -3.75
CA LEU A 158 4.50 -3.24 -4.36
C LEU A 158 5.25 -2.45 -3.29
N ALA A 159 6.55 -2.65 -3.24
CA ALA A 159 7.47 -1.90 -2.40
C ALA A 159 7.89 -0.62 -3.12
N SER A 160 7.98 0.50 -2.41
CA SER A 160 8.35 1.79 -3.01
C SER A 160 9.12 2.72 -2.08
N SER A 161 9.82 3.66 -2.69
CA SER A 161 10.38 4.83 -2.01
C SER A 161 9.32 5.94 -1.85
N THR A 162 9.65 6.99 -1.12
CA THR A 162 8.98 8.30 -1.24
C THR A 162 9.74 9.22 -2.19
N GLN A 163 11.05 8.98 -2.31
CA GLN A 163 11.96 9.61 -3.24
C GLN A 163 13.15 8.66 -3.42
N ALA A 164 13.47 8.25 -4.64
CA ALA A 164 14.63 7.43 -4.89
C ALA A 164 15.92 8.24 -4.83
N SER A 165 17.04 7.59 -4.49
CA SER A 165 18.35 8.23 -4.59
C SER A 165 18.66 8.55 -6.06
N TYR A 166 18.91 9.84 -6.32
CA TYR A 166 19.28 10.35 -7.63
C TYR A 166 20.35 9.49 -8.31
N GLY A 167 21.38 9.08 -7.56
CA GLY A 167 22.56 8.44 -8.12
C GLY A 167 22.28 7.15 -8.91
N TRP A 168 21.35 6.32 -8.45
CA TRP A 168 21.03 5.08 -9.16
C TRP A 168 19.86 5.23 -10.11
N ALA A 169 18.84 6.03 -9.75
CA ALA A 169 17.74 6.34 -10.65
C ALA A 169 18.27 6.98 -11.95
N SER A 170 19.27 7.87 -11.86
CA SER A 170 19.91 8.49 -13.02
C SER A 170 20.74 7.51 -13.86
N GLN A 171 21.44 6.56 -13.22
CA GLN A 171 22.23 5.53 -13.93
C GLN A 171 21.32 4.54 -14.65
N TRP A 172 20.26 4.09 -13.99
CA TRP A 172 19.25 3.27 -14.63
C TRP A 172 18.59 4.03 -15.80
N ALA A 173 18.25 5.31 -15.63
CA ALA A 173 17.66 6.11 -16.70
C ALA A 173 18.61 6.30 -17.89
N ALA A 174 19.90 6.53 -17.63
CA ALA A 174 20.92 6.66 -18.67
C ALA A 174 21.09 5.35 -19.47
N ASP A 175 21.18 4.20 -18.79
CA ASP A 175 21.28 2.89 -19.45
C ASP A 175 20.05 2.58 -20.32
N MET A 176 18.87 3.01 -19.89
CA MET A 176 17.62 2.82 -20.64
C MET A 176 17.57 3.74 -21.86
N ALA A 177 17.95 5.02 -21.70
CA ALA A 177 18.04 5.98 -22.79
C ALA A 177 19.07 5.56 -23.85
N GLU A 178 20.21 4.99 -23.45
CA GLU A 178 21.22 4.46 -24.38
C GLU A 178 20.67 3.31 -25.24
N ARG A 179 19.77 2.50 -24.68
CA ARG A 179 19.26 1.28 -25.34
C ARG A 179 18.01 1.50 -26.17
N GLU A 180 17.09 2.32 -25.70
CA GLU A 180 15.76 2.50 -26.30
C GLU A 180 15.56 3.89 -26.90
N GLY A 181 16.41 4.86 -26.54
CA GLY A 181 16.31 6.26 -26.98
C GLY A 181 15.44 7.14 -26.09
N GLU A 182 15.56 8.46 -26.28
CA GLU A 182 14.84 9.45 -25.48
C GLU A 182 13.32 9.42 -25.72
N ASP A 183 12.86 9.19 -26.95
CA ASP A 183 11.43 9.11 -27.25
C ASP A 183 10.75 7.97 -26.48
N TRP A 184 11.38 6.80 -26.44
CA TRP A 184 10.87 5.66 -25.69
C TRP A 184 10.76 5.96 -24.19
N MET A 185 11.73 6.68 -23.64
CA MET A 185 11.71 7.15 -22.24
C MET A 185 10.61 8.19 -22.01
N MET A 186 10.46 9.15 -22.91
CA MET A 186 9.45 10.22 -22.83
C MET A 186 8.02 9.67 -22.84
N TYR A 187 7.77 8.58 -23.56
CA TYR A 187 6.46 7.92 -23.60
C TYR A 187 6.23 6.89 -22.47
N GLY A 188 7.03 6.92 -21.41
CA GLY A 188 6.77 6.09 -20.22
C GLY A 188 6.92 4.58 -20.42
N GLN A 189 7.53 4.15 -21.54
CA GLN A 189 7.50 2.75 -21.97
C GLN A 189 8.25 1.79 -21.02
N TYR A 190 9.08 2.34 -20.12
CA TYR A 190 9.74 1.60 -19.06
C TYR A 190 8.79 0.89 -18.09
N ASN A 191 7.54 1.36 -17.96
CA ASN A 191 6.51 0.68 -17.16
C ASN A 191 5.72 -0.37 -17.97
N CYS A 192 5.83 -0.37 -19.30
CA CYS A 192 4.96 -1.15 -20.18
C CYS A 192 5.50 -2.54 -20.52
N ASP A 193 6.82 -2.69 -20.55
CA ASP A 193 7.49 -3.99 -20.60
C ASP A 193 8.47 -4.14 -19.43
N PRO A 194 7.94 -4.32 -18.20
CA PRO A 194 8.77 -4.31 -17.00
C PRO A 194 9.69 -5.55 -16.91
N TYR A 195 9.47 -6.56 -17.76
CA TYR A 195 10.33 -7.75 -17.83
C TYR A 195 11.52 -7.57 -18.78
N LYS A 196 11.36 -6.83 -19.89
CA LYS A 196 12.42 -6.61 -20.90
C LYS A 196 13.72 -6.10 -20.29
N HIS A 197 13.61 -5.15 -19.35
CA HIS A 197 14.76 -4.45 -18.78
C HIS A 197 14.94 -4.63 -17.28
N ARG A 198 14.27 -5.61 -16.65
CA ARG A 198 14.42 -5.86 -15.21
C ARG A 198 15.87 -6.06 -14.79
N LYS A 199 16.69 -6.72 -15.61
CA LYS A 199 18.12 -6.94 -15.33
C LYS A 199 18.94 -5.65 -15.35
N ILE A 200 18.47 -4.63 -16.06
CA ILE A 200 19.10 -3.30 -16.02
C ILE A 200 18.74 -2.62 -14.71
N ALA A 201 17.48 -2.62 -14.32
CA ALA A 201 17.05 -2.10 -13.03
C ALA A 201 17.78 -2.79 -11.86
N GLU A 202 17.83 -4.13 -11.86
CA GLU A 202 18.54 -4.96 -10.89
C GLU A 202 20.02 -4.57 -10.73
N ARG A 203 20.73 -4.25 -11.83
CA ARG A 203 22.15 -3.84 -11.79
C ARG A 203 22.37 -2.52 -11.07
N HIS A 204 21.37 -1.64 -11.11
CA HIS A 204 21.42 -0.32 -10.50
C HIS A 204 20.76 -0.29 -9.13
N LEU A 205 20.18 -1.40 -8.67
CA LEU A 205 19.61 -1.47 -7.33
C LEU A 205 20.66 -1.10 -6.29
N THR A 206 20.28 -0.18 -5.43
CA THR A 206 21.06 0.22 -4.28
C THR A 206 20.47 -0.41 -3.03
N PRO A 207 21.24 -0.50 -1.93
CA PRO A 207 20.72 -0.91 -0.64
C PRO A 207 19.82 0.17 0.01
N ASP A 208 19.20 1.02 -0.80
CA ASP A 208 18.25 2.03 -0.37
C ASP A 208 17.04 1.35 0.28
N LYS A 209 16.51 2.01 1.30
CA LYS A 209 15.40 1.47 2.08
C LYS A 209 14.10 1.61 1.30
N ILE A 210 13.25 0.60 1.43
CA ILE A 210 11.85 0.72 1.07
C ILE A 210 11.13 1.54 2.15
N GLU A 211 10.32 2.50 1.73
CA GLU A 211 9.62 3.44 2.62
C GLU A 211 8.12 3.19 2.68
N LYS A 212 7.56 2.52 1.67
CA LYS A 212 6.18 2.06 1.66
C LYS A 212 6.07 0.65 1.12
N VAL A 213 5.13 -0.11 1.65
CA VAL A 213 4.73 -1.40 1.09
C VAL A 213 3.22 -1.41 0.92
N MET A 214 2.78 -1.64 -0.31
CA MET A 214 1.40 -1.99 -0.63
C MET A 214 1.30 -3.50 -0.85
N ILE A 215 0.26 -4.12 -0.30
CA ILE A 215 0.01 -5.55 -0.39
C ILE A 215 -1.46 -5.82 -0.65
N GLY A 216 -1.77 -6.77 -1.52
CA GLY A 216 -3.15 -7.06 -1.87
C GLY A 216 -3.29 -7.64 -3.26
N TYR A 217 -4.37 -7.26 -3.91
CA TYR A 217 -4.68 -7.65 -5.28
C TYR A 217 -5.06 -6.41 -6.08
N ASP A 218 -4.84 -6.48 -7.39
CA ASP A 218 -5.27 -5.43 -8.31
C ASP A 218 -4.68 -4.07 -7.93
N LEU A 219 -3.40 -4.05 -7.54
CA LEU A 219 -2.76 -2.89 -6.91
C LEU A 219 -2.95 -1.63 -7.75
N ILE A 220 -3.75 -0.68 -7.26
CA ILE A 220 -4.18 0.45 -8.07
C ILE A 220 -3.00 1.30 -8.54
N LEU A 221 -2.00 1.51 -7.69
CA LEU A 221 -0.80 2.25 -8.08
C LEU A 221 -0.02 1.55 -9.19
N LEU A 222 0.01 0.21 -9.20
CA LEU A 222 0.63 -0.53 -10.30
C LEU A 222 -0.15 -0.33 -11.60
N LYS A 223 -1.48 -0.33 -11.54
CA LYS A 223 -2.34 -0.07 -12.70
C LYS A 223 -2.15 1.35 -13.24
N ASP A 224 -2.06 2.34 -12.36
CA ASP A 224 -1.83 3.74 -12.72
C ASP A 224 -0.47 3.91 -13.41
N LEU A 225 0.59 3.25 -12.91
CA LEU A 225 1.92 3.25 -13.52
C LEU A 225 1.93 2.67 -14.95
N GLN A 226 0.92 1.86 -15.29
CA GLN A 226 0.81 1.15 -16.57
C GLN A 226 -0.34 1.66 -17.45
N GLN A 227 -0.99 2.76 -17.07
CA GLN A 227 -2.21 3.22 -17.74
C GLN A 227 -2.01 3.50 -19.24
N ASP A 228 -0.86 4.09 -19.59
CA ASP A 228 -0.54 4.50 -20.96
C ASP A 228 0.10 3.40 -21.82
N CYS A 229 0.20 2.18 -21.29
CA CYS A 229 0.83 1.06 -21.99
C CYS A 229 -0.03 0.44 -23.11
N SER A 230 -1.24 0.97 -23.33
CA SER A 230 -2.19 0.47 -24.32
C SER A 230 -2.10 1.17 -25.69
N GLU A 231 -1.18 2.13 -25.89
CA GLU A 231 -1.04 2.87 -27.15
C GLU A 231 0.21 2.55 -28.00
N THR A 232 1.06 1.58 -27.63
CA THR A 232 2.23 1.20 -28.46
C THR A 232 1.99 0.01 -29.40
N SER A 233 0.90 0.05 -30.17
CA SER A 233 1.02 -0.43 -31.56
C SER A 233 1.65 0.69 -32.37
N PHE A 234 2.98 0.81 -32.33
CA PHE A 234 3.68 1.55 -33.38
C PHE A 234 3.20 0.96 -34.70
N GLU A 235 2.48 1.76 -35.49
CA GLU A 235 2.14 1.45 -36.85
C GLU A 235 3.45 1.04 -37.56
N THR A 236 3.64 -0.25 -37.78
CA THR A 236 4.50 -0.71 -38.86
C THR A 236 3.77 -0.33 -40.14
N GLY A 237 3.93 0.94 -40.53
CA GLY A 237 3.54 1.48 -41.81
C GLY A 237 4.36 0.77 -42.89
N GLU A 238 3.82 -0.35 -43.33
CA GLU A 238 4.19 -1.06 -44.54
C GLU A 238 3.79 -0.20 -45.75
N ASP A 239 4.59 0.83 -46.06
CA ASP A 239 4.55 1.49 -47.37
C ASP A 239 5.75 1.04 -48.20
N ALA A 240 5.71 -0.24 -48.59
CA ALA A 240 6.52 -0.79 -49.67
C ALA A 240 5.62 -1.11 -50.87
N HIS A 241 5.08 -0.06 -51.49
CA HIS A 241 4.59 -0.11 -52.86
C HIS A 241 4.92 1.18 -53.62
N GLN A 242 6.09 1.18 -54.26
CA GLN A 242 6.34 1.82 -55.55
C GLN A 242 7.42 1.04 -56.30
#